data_AF-A0A8J6A0H2-F1
#
_entry.id   AF-A0A8J6A0H2-F1
#
_cell.length_a   1.000
_cell.length_b   1.000
_cell.length_c   1.000
_cell.angle_alpha   90.00
_cell.angle_beta   90.00
_cell.angle_gamma   90.00
#
_symmetry.space_group_name_H-M   'P 1'
#
loop_
_entity.id
_entity.type
_entity.pdbx_description
1 polymer ?
#
loop_
_entity_poly.entity_id
_entity_poly.type
_entity_poly.pdbx_seq_one_letter_code
_entity_poly.pdbx_strand_id
1 'polypeptide(L)'
;DLIIRLTDDTDPFFLYNLVISEEDFQSLKFQQGLLVDFLAFPQKFIDLLQQCTQEQAKEIPRFLLQLVSPAVILDNSPAFLNVVETNPFKHLTHLSLKLLPGNDVEIKKFLAGCLKCSKTLSEKIQELDKLRNEWASHTAALSNKHSQELTNEKEKALQAQVQYQQQHEQQKKDLETVHQRNIQQLQNRLSELETANKDLTERKYKGDSTIRELKAKLSGIEEELQRTKQEVLSLRRENSTLDAECHEKEKHINQLQTKVAVLEQEIKDKDQLVLRTKEAFDTIQEQKANEIIKKLQGDLKTLMGKLKLKNTVTIQQEKLLAEKEEKLQKEQKELQDVGQSLRIKEQEVDGRLTYPTCGIGYPVSSAFAFQNSFPHPLSAKNTIHPISGPKVQFNLQFTKPNTSVGDIQSGTTISIPCSSDKENGENLGLESKYLKKREDSIPLRGLSQNLFNNPDHQKDGTLGALQTSSKPVVLPSASSAYFPGQLPNS
;
A
#
# COMPACT_ATOMS: atom_id res chain seq x y z
N ASP A 1 82.42 -93.96 -41.90
CA ASP A 1 83.48 -93.19 -42.56
C ASP A 1 83.24 -91.70 -42.41
N LEU A 2 84.30 -90.91 -42.32
CA LEU A 2 84.32 -89.48 -42.51
C LEU A 2 84.57 -89.19 -44.00
N ILE A 3 83.82 -88.27 -44.59
CA ILE A 3 84.01 -87.84 -45.99
C ILE A 3 84.37 -86.35 -45.99
N ILE A 4 85.58 -86.05 -46.46
CA ILE A 4 86.06 -84.70 -46.71
C ILE A 4 85.99 -84.46 -48.22
N ARG A 5 85.44 -83.31 -48.62
CA ARG A 5 85.25 -82.94 -50.03
C ARG A 5 85.65 -81.49 -50.25
N LEU A 6 86.37 -81.25 -51.34
CA LEU A 6 86.58 -79.92 -51.92
C LEU A 6 85.88 -79.86 -53.28
N THR A 7 85.22 -78.74 -53.54
CA THR A 7 84.47 -78.43 -54.76
C THR A 7 84.59 -76.95 -55.05
N ASP A 8 84.48 -76.55 -56.31
CA ASP A 8 84.45 -75.15 -56.73
C ASP A 8 83.02 -74.81 -57.20
N ASP A 9 82.50 -73.64 -56.79
CA ASP A 9 81.18 -73.16 -57.24
C ASP A 9 81.24 -72.59 -58.68
N THR A 10 82.44 -72.35 -59.20
CA THR A 10 82.70 -71.84 -60.57
C THR A 10 83.09 -72.94 -61.57
N ASP A 11 83.66 -74.06 -61.09
CA ASP A 11 83.91 -75.27 -61.89
C ASP A 11 83.16 -76.49 -61.32
N PRO A 12 82.03 -76.91 -61.91
CA PRO A 12 81.25 -78.05 -61.43
C PRO A 12 81.94 -79.41 -61.63
N PHE A 13 83.07 -79.48 -62.33
CA PHE A 13 83.90 -80.68 -62.46
C PHE A 13 85.05 -80.73 -61.45
N PHE A 14 85.39 -79.61 -60.81
CA PHE A 14 86.37 -79.59 -59.73
C PHE A 14 85.82 -80.34 -58.51
N LEU A 15 86.33 -81.55 -58.29
CA LEU A 15 85.97 -82.40 -57.16
C LEU A 15 87.22 -83.11 -56.65
N TYR A 16 87.51 -82.95 -55.35
CA TYR A 16 88.47 -83.78 -54.63
C TYR A 16 87.79 -84.41 -53.42
N ASN A 17 87.95 -85.72 -53.24
CA ASN A 17 87.40 -86.49 -52.13
C ASN A 17 88.51 -87.13 -51.29
N LEU A 18 88.26 -87.26 -49.99
CA LEU A 18 88.98 -88.14 -49.08
C LEU A 18 87.95 -88.82 -48.18
N VAL A 19 87.89 -90.15 -48.26
CA VAL A 19 87.09 -91.00 -47.38
C VAL A 19 88.03 -91.63 -46.35
N ILE A 20 87.69 -91.53 -45.07
CA ILE A 20 88.48 -92.06 -43.95
C ILE A 20 87.57 -93.00 -43.16
N SER A 21 87.84 -94.30 -43.18
CA SER A 21 87.22 -95.23 -42.22
C SER A 21 87.84 -95.05 -40.82
N GLU A 22 87.23 -95.62 -39.80
CA GLU A 22 87.79 -95.61 -38.43
C GLU A 22 89.12 -96.40 -38.33
N GLU A 23 89.33 -97.35 -39.25
CA GLU A 23 90.56 -98.12 -39.40
C GLU A 23 91.67 -97.28 -40.08
N ASP A 24 91.35 -96.64 -41.22
CA ASP A 24 92.26 -95.70 -41.91
C ASP A 24 92.71 -94.57 -40.97
N PHE A 25 91.79 -94.10 -40.11
CA PHE A 25 92.09 -93.03 -39.16
C PHE A 25 93.21 -93.40 -38.19
N GLN A 26 93.39 -94.67 -37.80
CA GLN A 26 94.51 -95.04 -36.92
C GLN A 26 95.86 -94.81 -37.60
N SER A 27 95.93 -95.10 -38.91
CA SER A 27 97.12 -94.83 -39.73
C SER A 27 97.35 -93.32 -39.90
N LEU A 28 96.30 -92.56 -40.22
CA LEU A 28 96.38 -91.09 -40.36
C LEU A 28 96.78 -90.42 -39.04
N LYS A 29 96.20 -90.88 -37.92
CA LYS A 29 96.50 -90.42 -36.56
C LYS A 29 97.97 -90.57 -36.21
N PHE A 30 98.57 -91.73 -36.51
CA PHE A 30 99.99 -91.95 -36.30
C PHE A 30 100.85 -91.10 -37.24
N GLN A 31 100.53 -91.05 -38.53
CA GLN A 31 101.28 -90.31 -39.55
C GLN A 31 101.31 -88.79 -39.31
N GLN A 32 100.20 -88.22 -38.84
CA GLN A 32 100.04 -86.78 -38.59
C GLN A 32 100.22 -86.40 -37.11
N GLY A 33 100.58 -87.34 -36.23
CA GLY A 33 100.81 -87.09 -34.80
C GLY A 33 99.56 -86.64 -34.01
N LEU A 34 98.36 -87.00 -34.45
CA LEU A 34 97.11 -86.51 -33.89
C LEU A 34 96.83 -87.14 -32.51
N LEU A 35 96.42 -86.32 -31.54
CA LEU A 35 96.13 -86.79 -30.18
C LEU A 35 94.64 -87.15 -29.96
N VAL A 36 93.75 -86.74 -30.87
CA VAL A 36 92.29 -86.96 -30.80
C VAL A 36 91.87 -88.34 -31.30
N ASP A 37 90.65 -88.78 -30.95
CA ASP A 37 89.99 -89.95 -31.57
C ASP A 37 89.26 -89.59 -32.88
N PHE A 38 88.66 -90.60 -33.50
CA PHE A 38 87.96 -90.48 -34.79
C PHE A 38 86.69 -89.62 -34.71
N LEU A 39 86.03 -89.55 -33.55
CA LEU A 39 84.78 -88.80 -33.37
C LEU A 39 85.04 -87.31 -33.08
N ALA A 40 86.14 -87.00 -32.40
CA ALA A 40 86.57 -85.63 -32.11
C ALA A 40 87.35 -84.99 -33.29
N PHE A 41 87.96 -85.78 -34.16
CA PHE A 41 88.75 -85.28 -35.30
C PHE A 41 87.98 -84.35 -36.26
N PRO A 42 86.73 -84.63 -36.69
CA PRO A 42 85.96 -83.73 -37.55
C PRO A 42 85.83 -82.31 -36.96
N GLN A 43 85.53 -82.21 -35.66
CA GLN A 43 85.44 -80.90 -35.00
C GLN A 43 86.80 -80.20 -34.97
N LYS A 44 87.91 -80.91 -34.74
CA LYS A 44 89.25 -80.29 -34.76
C LYS A 44 89.70 -79.87 -36.15
N PHE A 45 89.25 -80.53 -37.20
CA PHE A 45 89.45 -80.04 -38.56
C PHE A 45 88.60 -78.79 -38.84
N ILE A 46 87.34 -78.75 -38.37
CA ILE A 46 86.48 -77.54 -38.46
C ILE A 46 87.08 -76.36 -37.68
N ASP A 47 87.56 -76.57 -36.46
CA ASP A 47 88.23 -75.54 -35.64
C ASP A 47 89.43 -74.91 -36.37
N LEU A 48 90.18 -75.71 -37.15
CA LEU A 48 91.30 -75.26 -37.98
C LEU A 48 90.84 -74.52 -39.24
N LEU A 49 89.84 -75.02 -39.96
CA LEU A 49 89.28 -74.34 -41.13
C LEU A 49 88.69 -72.98 -40.77
N GLN A 50 88.02 -72.86 -39.62
CA GLN A 50 87.51 -71.60 -39.11
C GLN A 50 88.61 -70.55 -38.84
N GLN A 51 89.81 -70.99 -38.42
CA GLN A 51 90.96 -70.09 -38.28
C GLN A 51 91.43 -69.58 -39.65
N CYS A 52 91.52 -70.44 -40.67
CA CYS A 52 91.80 -69.99 -42.04
C CYS A 52 90.76 -68.97 -42.54
N THR A 53 89.47 -69.21 -42.33
CA THR A 53 88.39 -68.27 -42.73
C THR A 53 88.46 -66.92 -41.98
N GLN A 54 88.91 -66.90 -40.72
CA GLN A 54 89.10 -65.66 -39.96
C GLN A 54 90.34 -64.86 -40.39
N GLU A 55 91.34 -65.53 -40.96
CA GLU A 55 92.58 -64.90 -41.44
C GLU A 55 92.50 -64.46 -42.91
N GLN A 56 91.60 -65.05 -43.72
CA GLN A 56 91.56 -64.91 -45.20
C GLN A 56 91.53 -63.47 -45.76
N ALA A 57 91.03 -62.50 -44.99
CA ALA A 57 90.87 -61.11 -45.40
C ALA A 57 92.00 -60.18 -44.92
N LYS A 58 93.07 -60.73 -44.32
CA LYS A 58 94.21 -59.96 -43.80
C LYS A 58 95.36 -59.94 -44.80
N GLU A 59 96.11 -58.85 -44.81
CA GLU A 59 97.31 -58.65 -45.64
C GLU A 59 98.42 -59.68 -45.33
N ILE A 60 98.54 -60.10 -44.07
CA ILE A 60 99.45 -61.16 -43.62
C ILE A 60 98.61 -62.19 -42.83
N PRO A 61 98.00 -63.19 -43.50
CA PRO A 61 97.13 -64.16 -42.86
C PRO A 61 97.93 -65.15 -42.00
N ARG A 62 97.60 -65.28 -40.71
CA ARG A 62 98.31 -66.20 -39.80
C ARG A 62 98.02 -67.67 -40.10
N PHE A 63 96.85 -67.99 -40.64
CA PHE A 63 96.45 -69.35 -41.02
C PHE A 63 96.03 -69.39 -42.48
N LEU A 64 96.56 -70.37 -43.20
CA LEU A 64 96.37 -70.59 -44.62
C LEU A 64 95.86 -72.02 -44.86
N LEU A 65 94.99 -72.15 -45.86
CA LEU A 65 94.59 -73.44 -46.41
C LEU A 65 95.21 -73.55 -47.81
N GLN A 66 96.00 -74.59 -48.06
CA GLN A 66 96.74 -74.77 -49.31
C GLN A 66 96.44 -76.14 -49.92
N LEU A 67 96.02 -76.18 -51.18
CA LEU A 67 95.90 -77.42 -51.95
C LEU A 67 97.10 -77.53 -52.90
N VAL A 68 97.90 -78.59 -52.74
CA VAL A 68 99.17 -78.77 -53.47
C VAL A 68 99.17 -80.12 -54.19
N SER A 69 99.18 -80.13 -55.53
CA SER A 69 99.47 -81.34 -56.31
C SER A 69 100.99 -81.47 -56.54
N PRO A 70 101.61 -82.63 -56.26
CA PRO A 70 103.04 -82.84 -56.50
C PRO A 70 103.44 -83.02 -57.97
N ALA A 71 102.50 -83.24 -58.90
CA ALA A 71 102.81 -83.62 -60.28
C ALA A 71 101.78 -83.11 -61.30
N VAL A 72 102.26 -82.41 -62.34
CA VAL A 72 101.43 -81.77 -63.40
C VAL A 72 101.28 -82.68 -64.64
N ILE A 73 101.62 -83.97 -64.55
CA ILE A 73 101.95 -84.83 -65.71
C ILE A 73 100.94 -85.99 -65.90
N LEU A 74 100.05 -86.22 -64.93
CA LEU A 74 99.01 -87.25 -65.01
C LEU A 74 97.69 -86.73 -64.45
N ASP A 75 96.64 -86.88 -65.27
CA ASP A 75 95.26 -86.84 -64.79
C ASP A 75 95.08 -87.91 -63.70
N ASN A 76 94.42 -87.55 -62.61
CA ASN A 76 94.29 -88.34 -61.36
C ASN A 76 95.51 -88.33 -60.40
N SER A 77 96.39 -87.33 -60.45
CA SER A 77 97.39 -87.11 -59.39
C SER A 77 96.74 -86.75 -58.03
N PRO A 78 97.22 -87.28 -56.89
CA PRO A 78 96.69 -86.94 -55.56
C PRO A 78 97.14 -85.55 -55.12
N ALA A 79 96.24 -84.76 -54.54
CA ALA A 79 96.53 -83.43 -54.01
C ALA A 79 96.54 -83.43 -52.47
N PHE A 80 97.44 -82.64 -51.89
CA PHE A 80 97.58 -82.48 -50.45
C PHE A 80 96.92 -81.19 -49.99
N LEU A 81 95.85 -81.29 -49.20
CA LEU A 81 95.22 -80.18 -48.50
C LEU A 81 95.93 -79.97 -47.16
N ASN A 82 96.61 -78.84 -47.03
CA ASN A 82 97.42 -78.49 -45.89
C ASN A 82 96.81 -77.31 -45.14
N VAL A 83 96.58 -77.45 -43.83
CA VAL A 83 96.39 -76.32 -42.93
C VAL A 83 97.75 -75.86 -42.45
N VAL A 84 98.12 -74.60 -42.72
CA VAL A 84 99.45 -74.05 -42.44
C VAL A 84 99.31 -72.79 -41.60
N GLU A 85 99.99 -72.74 -40.46
CA GLU A 85 100.22 -71.51 -39.72
C GLU A 85 101.49 -70.82 -40.22
N THR A 86 101.39 -69.51 -40.46
CA THR A 86 102.51 -68.64 -40.83
C THR A 86 103.07 -67.96 -39.58
N ASN A 87 104.39 -67.87 -39.52
CA ASN A 87 105.15 -67.09 -38.56
C ASN A 87 106.23 -66.33 -39.33
N PRO A 88 106.65 -65.11 -38.92
CA PRO A 88 107.68 -64.33 -39.63
C PRO A 88 109.00 -65.07 -39.93
N PHE A 89 109.30 -66.17 -39.23
CA PHE A 89 110.47 -67.02 -39.51
C PHE A 89 110.17 -68.33 -40.27
N LYS A 90 108.95 -68.90 -40.17
CA LYS A 90 108.66 -70.25 -40.71
C LYS A 90 107.17 -70.54 -40.93
N HIS A 91 106.91 -71.57 -41.71
CA HIS A 91 105.61 -72.22 -41.82
C HIS A 91 105.51 -73.42 -40.86
N LEU A 92 104.30 -73.71 -40.36
CA LEU A 92 103.98 -74.89 -39.56
C LEU A 92 102.71 -75.54 -40.11
N THR A 93 102.83 -76.75 -40.67
CA THR A 93 101.66 -77.53 -41.09
C THR A 93 101.01 -78.17 -39.86
N HIS A 94 99.76 -77.79 -39.57
CA HIS A 94 98.95 -78.35 -38.48
C HIS A 94 98.26 -79.65 -38.88
N LEU A 95 97.93 -79.81 -40.16
CA LEU A 95 97.32 -81.01 -40.71
C LEU A 95 97.62 -81.08 -42.22
N SER A 96 98.01 -82.26 -42.71
CA SER A 96 98.13 -82.56 -44.14
C SER A 96 97.21 -83.75 -44.50
N LEU A 97 96.30 -83.53 -45.44
CA LEU A 97 95.33 -84.53 -45.90
C LEU A 97 95.56 -84.82 -47.39
N LYS A 98 95.72 -86.10 -47.74
CA LYS A 98 95.86 -86.55 -49.13
C LYS A 98 94.49 -86.83 -49.73
N LEU A 99 94.01 -85.96 -50.62
CA LEU A 99 92.77 -86.15 -51.36
C LEU A 99 93.06 -86.76 -52.74
N LEU A 100 92.07 -87.46 -53.28
CA LEU A 100 92.04 -87.93 -54.65
C LEU A 100 91.06 -87.07 -55.47
N PRO A 101 91.37 -86.72 -56.73
CA PRO A 101 90.38 -86.11 -57.61
C PRO A 101 89.24 -87.11 -57.89
N GLY A 102 88.01 -86.59 -57.94
CA GLY A 102 86.82 -87.39 -58.16
C GLY A 102 86.72 -87.87 -59.61
N ASN A 103 86.46 -89.16 -59.79
CA ASN A 103 86.16 -89.74 -61.10
C ASN A 103 84.73 -89.40 -61.59
N ASP A 104 84.44 -89.66 -62.86
CA ASP A 104 83.12 -89.49 -63.50
C ASP A 104 81.92 -89.99 -62.68
N VAL A 105 82.07 -91.10 -61.94
CA VAL A 105 80.99 -91.70 -61.15
C VAL A 105 80.75 -90.87 -59.88
N GLU A 106 81.81 -90.40 -59.24
CA GLU A 106 81.75 -89.50 -58.08
C GLU A 106 81.24 -88.11 -58.45
N ILE A 107 81.74 -87.51 -59.53
CA ILE A 107 81.27 -86.21 -60.06
C ILE A 107 79.79 -86.30 -60.40
N LYS A 108 79.36 -87.33 -61.15
CA LYS A 108 77.96 -87.54 -61.53
C LYS A 108 77.05 -87.77 -60.31
N LYS A 109 77.53 -88.50 -59.29
CA LYS A 109 76.80 -88.70 -58.02
C LYS A 109 76.70 -87.41 -57.21
N PHE A 110 77.75 -86.59 -57.20
CA PHE A 110 77.76 -85.27 -56.56
C PHE A 110 76.79 -84.31 -57.24
N LEU A 111 76.93 -84.10 -58.56
CA LEU A 111 76.08 -83.20 -59.34
C LEU A 111 74.60 -83.61 -59.32
N ALA A 112 74.28 -84.91 -59.37
CA ALA A 112 72.90 -85.38 -59.19
C ALA A 112 72.34 -85.07 -57.79
N GLY A 113 73.19 -85.12 -56.76
CA GLY A 113 72.85 -84.66 -55.41
C GLY A 113 72.56 -83.16 -55.36
N CYS A 114 73.47 -82.34 -55.89
CA CYS A 114 73.32 -80.87 -55.93
C CYS A 114 72.09 -80.44 -56.71
N LEU A 115 71.83 -81.05 -57.88
CA LEU A 115 70.62 -80.78 -58.68
C LEU A 115 69.34 -81.16 -57.93
N LYS A 116 69.32 -82.29 -57.21
CA LYS A 116 68.18 -82.70 -56.39
C LYS A 116 67.94 -81.70 -55.24
N CYS A 117 68.98 -81.32 -54.51
CA CYS A 117 68.89 -80.34 -53.43
C CYS A 117 68.43 -78.97 -53.94
N SER A 118 68.99 -78.48 -55.05
CA SER A 118 68.62 -77.21 -55.69
C SER A 118 67.14 -77.21 -56.13
N LYS A 119 66.67 -78.30 -56.74
CA LYS A 119 65.26 -78.45 -57.10
C LYS A 119 64.34 -78.42 -55.87
N THR A 120 64.65 -79.20 -54.83
CA THR A 120 63.85 -79.20 -53.59
C THR A 120 63.85 -77.85 -52.89
N LEU A 121 64.97 -77.11 -52.90
CA LEU A 121 65.05 -75.75 -52.37
C LEU A 121 64.18 -74.77 -53.17
N SER A 122 64.21 -74.86 -54.50
CA SER A 122 63.36 -74.04 -55.39
C SER A 122 61.86 -74.31 -55.17
N GLU A 123 61.48 -75.58 -55.02
CA GLU A 123 60.10 -75.99 -54.67
C GLU A 123 59.67 -75.39 -53.32
N LYS A 124 60.56 -75.39 -52.31
CA LYS A 124 60.28 -74.80 -50.98
C LYS A 124 60.23 -73.28 -50.99
N ILE A 125 61.03 -72.61 -51.82
CA ILE A 125 60.93 -71.16 -52.04
C ILE A 125 59.55 -70.82 -52.66
N GLN A 126 59.10 -71.57 -53.67
CA GLN A 126 57.77 -71.36 -54.27
C GLN A 126 56.61 -71.64 -53.30
N GLU A 127 56.73 -72.59 -52.38
CA GLU A 127 55.76 -72.79 -51.30
C GLU A 127 55.73 -71.60 -50.34
N LEU A 128 56.90 -71.09 -49.93
CA LEU A 128 57.01 -69.94 -49.03
C LEU A 128 56.44 -68.66 -49.68
N ASP A 129 56.70 -68.41 -50.96
CA ASP A 129 56.14 -67.24 -51.65
C ASP A 129 54.61 -67.35 -51.84
N LYS A 130 54.05 -68.55 -52.05
CA LYS A 130 52.58 -68.75 -52.05
C LYS A 130 51.99 -68.42 -50.68
N LEU A 131 52.50 -69.02 -49.62
CA LEU A 131 52.04 -68.77 -48.24
C LEU A 131 52.20 -67.31 -47.85
N ARG A 132 53.28 -66.64 -48.27
CA ARG A 132 53.53 -65.22 -48.05
C ARG A 132 52.48 -64.34 -48.76
N ASN A 133 52.13 -64.67 -50.00
CA ASN A 133 51.12 -63.95 -50.76
C ASN A 133 49.70 -64.17 -50.20
N GLU A 134 49.38 -65.40 -49.81
CA GLU A 134 48.12 -65.74 -49.12
C GLU A 134 48.00 -65.00 -47.78
N TRP A 135 49.06 -64.99 -46.96
CA TRP A 135 49.07 -64.31 -45.67
C TRP A 135 49.02 -62.78 -45.81
N ALA A 136 49.71 -62.21 -46.80
CA ALA A 136 49.60 -60.78 -47.14
C ALA A 136 48.18 -60.41 -47.61
N SER A 137 47.56 -61.24 -48.47
CA SER A 137 46.18 -61.06 -48.93
C SER A 137 45.19 -61.14 -47.77
N HIS A 138 45.32 -62.14 -46.90
CA HIS A 138 44.47 -62.30 -45.72
C HIS A 138 44.63 -61.12 -44.75
N THR A 139 45.86 -60.66 -44.51
CA THR A 139 46.14 -59.50 -43.65
C THR A 139 45.53 -58.22 -44.23
N ALA A 140 45.65 -58.00 -45.54
CA ALA A 140 45.03 -56.85 -46.21
C ALA A 140 43.49 -56.92 -46.17
N ALA A 141 42.89 -58.09 -46.41
CA ALA A 141 41.45 -58.29 -46.34
C ALA A 141 40.90 -58.06 -44.91
N LEU A 142 41.59 -58.57 -43.89
CA LEU A 142 41.23 -58.38 -42.48
C LEU A 142 41.39 -56.91 -42.05
N SER A 143 42.47 -56.25 -42.47
CA SER A 143 42.70 -54.82 -42.21
C SER A 143 41.61 -53.95 -42.86
N ASN A 144 41.28 -54.20 -44.13
CA ASN A 144 40.23 -53.47 -44.83
C ASN A 144 38.84 -53.71 -44.19
N LYS A 145 38.54 -54.96 -43.80
CA LYS A 145 37.30 -55.29 -43.09
C LYS A 145 37.22 -54.54 -41.75
N HIS A 146 38.27 -54.59 -40.93
CA HIS A 146 38.31 -53.89 -39.65
C HIS A 146 38.19 -52.37 -39.82
N SER A 147 38.85 -51.79 -40.83
CA SER A 147 38.72 -50.37 -41.16
C SER A 147 37.29 -50.00 -41.54
N GLN A 148 36.61 -50.83 -42.35
CA GLN A 148 35.22 -50.59 -42.77
C GLN A 148 34.24 -50.74 -41.60
N GLU A 149 34.42 -51.73 -40.73
CA GLU A 149 33.61 -51.90 -39.51
C GLU A 149 33.81 -50.70 -38.57
N LEU A 150 35.05 -50.22 -38.42
CA LEU A 150 35.37 -49.02 -37.62
C LEU A 150 34.81 -47.73 -38.22
N THR A 151 34.76 -47.56 -39.55
CA THR A 151 34.09 -46.39 -40.16
C THR A 151 32.57 -46.46 -40.01
N ASN A 152 31.98 -47.64 -40.23
CA ASN A 152 30.53 -47.83 -40.11
C ASN A 152 30.05 -47.55 -38.67
N GLU A 153 30.80 -48.00 -37.65
CA GLU A 153 30.42 -47.78 -36.26
C GLU A 153 30.63 -46.32 -35.82
N LYS A 154 31.66 -45.64 -36.35
CA LYS A 154 31.83 -44.18 -36.17
C LYS A 154 30.66 -43.39 -36.80
N GLU A 155 30.20 -43.79 -37.98
CA GLU A 155 29.08 -43.14 -38.66
C GLU A 155 27.77 -43.30 -37.87
N LYS A 156 27.46 -44.52 -37.41
CA LYS A 156 26.31 -44.77 -36.50
C LYS A 156 26.40 -43.95 -35.21
N ALA A 157 27.57 -43.92 -34.57
CA ALA A 157 27.78 -43.18 -33.33
C ALA A 157 27.57 -41.67 -33.53
N LEU A 158 28.08 -41.12 -34.64
CA LEU A 158 27.87 -39.72 -35.02
C LEU A 158 26.39 -39.43 -35.34
N GLN A 159 25.70 -40.33 -36.06
CA GLN A 159 24.28 -40.19 -36.36
C GLN A 159 23.43 -40.20 -35.10
N ALA A 160 23.70 -41.11 -34.16
CA ALA A 160 23.04 -41.17 -32.86
C ALA A 160 23.32 -39.91 -32.02
N GLN A 161 24.57 -39.43 -32.00
CA GLN A 161 24.95 -38.18 -31.32
C GLN A 161 24.16 -36.98 -31.86
N VAL A 162 24.05 -36.85 -33.19
CA VAL A 162 23.26 -35.79 -33.84
C VAL A 162 21.77 -35.90 -33.49
N GLN A 163 21.20 -37.11 -33.48
CA GLN A 163 19.79 -37.32 -33.09
C GLN A 163 19.53 -36.92 -31.63
N TYR A 164 20.38 -37.34 -30.68
CA TYR A 164 20.25 -36.93 -29.28
C TYR A 164 20.41 -35.41 -29.10
N GLN A 165 21.34 -34.77 -29.82
CA GLN A 165 21.53 -33.33 -29.78
C GLN A 165 20.32 -32.57 -30.32
N GLN A 166 19.75 -33.01 -31.45
CA GLN A 166 18.51 -32.44 -32.01
C GLN A 166 17.31 -32.63 -31.05
N GLN A 167 17.17 -33.81 -30.44
CA GLN A 167 16.10 -34.07 -29.48
C GLN A 167 16.20 -33.17 -28.24
N HIS A 168 17.41 -33.01 -27.70
CA HIS A 168 17.66 -32.14 -26.55
C HIS A 168 17.43 -30.66 -26.88
N GLU A 169 17.86 -30.19 -28.06
CA GLU A 169 17.64 -28.82 -28.51
C GLU A 169 16.14 -28.53 -28.75
N GLN A 170 15.41 -29.49 -29.33
CA GLN A 170 13.96 -29.39 -29.48
C GLN A 170 13.23 -29.37 -28.12
N GLN A 171 13.59 -30.26 -27.19
CA GLN A 171 13.02 -30.25 -25.82
C GLN A 171 13.30 -28.93 -25.08
N LYS A 172 14.52 -28.39 -25.19
CA LYS A 172 14.87 -27.08 -24.64
C LYS A 172 13.98 -25.99 -25.24
N LYS A 173 13.84 -25.96 -26.57
CA LYS A 173 13.04 -24.97 -27.29
C LYS A 173 11.55 -25.06 -26.91
N ASP A 174 10.99 -26.26 -26.82
CA ASP A 174 9.60 -26.45 -26.42
C ASP A 174 9.36 -25.95 -24.99
N LEU A 175 10.22 -26.31 -24.05
CA LEU A 175 10.19 -25.82 -22.66
C LEU A 175 10.33 -24.30 -22.58
N GLU A 176 11.23 -23.71 -23.37
CA GLU A 176 11.42 -22.25 -23.49
C GLU A 176 10.16 -21.56 -24.02
N THR A 177 9.47 -22.13 -25.02
CA THR A 177 8.17 -21.57 -25.46
C THR A 177 7.07 -21.71 -24.40
N VAL A 178 7.06 -22.78 -23.59
CA VAL A 178 6.10 -22.95 -22.50
C VAL A 178 6.34 -21.91 -21.41
N HIS A 179 7.59 -21.70 -20.99
CA HIS A 179 7.94 -20.64 -20.04
C HIS A 179 7.58 -19.25 -20.59
N GLN A 180 7.88 -18.96 -21.86
CA GLN A 180 7.52 -17.67 -22.47
C GLN A 180 6.01 -17.42 -22.51
N ARG A 181 5.19 -18.44 -22.83
CA ARG A 181 3.72 -18.34 -22.75
C ARG A 181 3.24 -18.10 -21.32
N ASN A 182 3.80 -18.80 -20.33
CA ASN A 182 3.42 -18.64 -18.93
C ASN A 182 3.80 -17.25 -18.39
N ILE A 183 4.98 -16.73 -18.76
CA ILE A 183 5.42 -15.36 -18.43
C ILE A 183 4.45 -14.34 -19.04
N GLN A 184 4.09 -14.49 -20.32
CA GLN A 184 3.14 -13.58 -20.97
C GLN A 184 1.75 -13.63 -20.30
N GLN A 185 1.26 -14.81 -19.93
CA GLN A 185 -0.02 -14.96 -19.20
C GLN A 185 0.03 -14.27 -17.83
N LEU A 186 1.12 -14.42 -17.07
CA LEU A 186 1.30 -13.74 -15.78
C LEU A 186 1.43 -12.22 -15.93
N GLN A 187 2.15 -11.74 -16.95
CA GLN A 187 2.26 -10.31 -17.27
C GLN A 187 0.90 -9.70 -17.64
N ASN A 188 0.12 -10.38 -18.49
CA ASN A 188 -1.24 -9.97 -18.83
C ASN A 188 -2.14 -9.95 -17.59
N ARG A 189 -2.04 -10.96 -16.72
CA ARG A 189 -2.85 -11.02 -15.49
C ARG A 189 -2.45 -9.95 -14.46
N LEU A 190 -1.17 -9.57 -14.41
CA LEU A 190 -0.72 -8.45 -13.59
C LEU A 190 -1.29 -7.12 -14.11
N SER A 191 -1.24 -6.86 -15.41
CA SER A 191 -1.78 -5.61 -15.97
C SER A 191 -3.31 -5.50 -15.86
N GLU A 192 -4.05 -6.61 -15.98
CA GLU A 192 -5.48 -6.69 -15.64
C GLU A 192 -5.78 -6.34 -14.17
N LEU A 193 -4.96 -6.83 -13.24
CA LEU A 193 -5.14 -6.56 -11.82
C LEU A 193 -4.74 -5.12 -11.46
N GLU A 194 -3.72 -4.56 -12.12
CA GLU A 194 -3.34 -3.16 -11.97
C GLU A 194 -4.42 -2.19 -12.45
N THR A 195 -5.03 -2.42 -13.61
CA THR A 195 -6.12 -1.57 -14.12
C THR A 195 -7.35 -1.67 -13.22
N ALA A 196 -7.78 -2.89 -12.87
CA ALA A 196 -8.89 -3.10 -11.95
C ALA A 196 -8.67 -2.42 -10.58
N ASN A 197 -7.44 -2.42 -10.06
CA ASN A 197 -7.09 -1.78 -8.79
C ASN A 197 -7.05 -0.24 -8.90
N LYS A 198 -6.58 0.31 -10.03
CA LYS A 198 -6.69 1.76 -10.36
C LYS A 198 -8.17 2.17 -10.40
N ASP A 199 -9.03 1.44 -11.11
CA ASP A 199 -10.47 1.71 -11.21
C ASP A 199 -11.19 1.62 -9.85
N LEU A 200 -10.82 0.64 -9.02
CA LEU A 200 -11.34 0.48 -7.65
C LEU A 200 -10.92 1.66 -6.77
N THR A 201 -9.66 2.08 -6.87
CA THR A 201 -9.10 3.22 -6.13
C THR A 201 -9.77 4.54 -6.54
N GLU A 202 -10.01 4.77 -7.84
CA GLU A 202 -10.78 5.91 -8.33
C GLU A 202 -12.22 5.90 -7.82
N ARG A 203 -12.92 4.76 -7.90
CA ARG A 203 -14.29 4.63 -7.38
C ARG A 203 -14.35 4.85 -5.88
N LYS A 204 -13.34 4.40 -5.12
CA LYS A 204 -13.19 4.69 -3.70
C LYS A 204 -13.06 6.19 -3.47
N TYR A 205 -12.12 6.89 -4.13
CA TYR A 205 -11.94 8.33 -3.93
C TYR A 205 -13.18 9.16 -4.33
N LYS A 206 -13.88 8.76 -5.39
CA LYS A 206 -15.17 9.36 -5.79
C LYS A 206 -16.24 9.17 -4.69
N GLY A 207 -16.35 7.97 -4.12
CA GLY A 207 -17.22 7.68 -2.98
C GLY A 207 -16.83 8.42 -1.69
N ASP A 208 -15.55 8.46 -1.34
CA ASP A 208 -15.04 9.21 -0.18
C ASP A 208 -15.27 10.73 -0.34
N SER A 209 -15.40 11.23 -1.57
CA SER A 209 -15.80 12.61 -1.85
C SER A 209 -17.30 12.85 -1.65
N THR A 210 -18.17 12.01 -2.22
CA THR A 210 -19.62 12.16 -2.05
C THR A 210 -20.07 11.91 -0.61
N ILE A 211 -19.42 11.00 0.12
CA ILE A 211 -19.64 10.78 1.56
C ILE A 211 -19.29 12.04 2.37
N ARG A 212 -18.20 12.75 2.04
CA ARG A 212 -17.85 14.02 2.69
C ARG A 212 -18.87 15.12 2.38
N GLU A 213 -19.29 15.25 1.12
CA GLU A 213 -20.30 16.22 0.70
C GLU A 213 -21.65 15.98 1.39
N LEU A 214 -22.12 14.73 1.43
CA LEU A 214 -23.37 14.36 2.09
C LEU A 214 -23.31 14.55 3.61
N LYS A 215 -22.17 14.26 4.25
CA LYS A 215 -21.97 14.57 5.68
C LYS A 215 -21.99 16.07 5.97
N ALA A 216 -21.39 16.89 5.11
CA ALA A 216 -21.43 18.34 5.27
C ALA A 216 -22.85 18.90 5.10
N LYS A 217 -23.61 18.41 4.11
CA LYS A 217 -25.04 18.76 3.94
C LYS A 217 -25.90 18.32 5.11
N LEU A 218 -25.67 17.12 5.65
CA LEU A 218 -26.37 16.63 6.83
C LEU A 218 -26.11 17.53 8.05
N SER A 219 -24.84 17.86 8.34
CA SER A 219 -24.46 18.77 9.44
C SER A 219 -25.15 20.14 9.31
N GLY A 220 -25.17 20.72 8.10
CA GLY A 220 -25.86 22.00 7.86
C GLY A 220 -27.36 21.93 8.13
N ILE A 221 -28.04 20.87 7.68
CA ILE A 221 -29.47 20.63 7.93
C ILE A 221 -29.72 20.36 9.43
N GLU A 222 -28.82 19.67 10.13
CA GLU A 222 -28.91 19.45 11.57
C GLU A 222 -28.75 20.77 12.36
N GLU A 223 -27.86 21.67 11.94
CA GLU A 223 -27.72 23.02 12.50
C GLU A 223 -28.93 23.92 12.21
N GLU A 224 -29.54 23.83 11.02
CA GLU A 224 -30.79 24.53 10.69
C GLU A 224 -31.99 23.99 11.48
N LEU A 225 -32.08 22.67 11.62
CA LEU A 225 -33.07 22.00 12.46
C LEU A 225 -32.91 22.39 13.94
N GLN A 226 -31.67 22.56 14.42
CA GLN A 226 -31.42 22.98 15.80
C GLN A 226 -31.70 24.47 16.02
N ARG A 227 -31.40 25.34 15.03
CA ARG A 227 -31.79 26.76 15.05
C ARG A 227 -33.30 26.94 15.08
N THR A 228 -34.03 26.29 14.19
CA THR A 228 -35.51 26.35 14.13
C THR A 228 -36.17 25.75 15.38
N LYS A 229 -35.63 24.67 15.96
CA LYS A 229 -36.07 24.18 17.28
C LYS A 229 -35.87 25.23 18.38
N GLN A 230 -34.72 25.91 18.41
CA GLN A 230 -34.43 26.94 19.41
C GLN A 230 -35.32 28.17 19.26
N GLU A 231 -35.63 28.56 18.02
CA GLU A 231 -36.59 29.62 17.67
C GLU A 231 -38.01 29.27 18.12
N VAL A 232 -38.50 28.05 17.80
CA VAL A 232 -39.80 27.56 18.28
C VAL A 232 -39.87 27.50 19.81
N LEU A 233 -38.77 27.15 20.48
CA LEU A 233 -38.69 27.21 21.95
C LEU A 233 -38.69 28.65 22.49
N SER A 234 -38.14 29.62 21.75
CA SER A 234 -38.20 31.04 22.11
C SER A 234 -39.63 31.58 21.95
N LEU A 235 -40.24 31.38 20.79
CA LEU A 235 -41.61 31.80 20.49
C LEU A 235 -42.64 31.17 21.45
N ARG A 236 -42.43 29.91 21.89
CA ARG A 236 -43.27 29.28 22.92
C ARG A 236 -43.15 29.94 24.29
N ARG A 237 -41.96 30.41 24.69
CA ARG A 237 -41.78 31.17 25.93
C ARG A 237 -42.43 32.55 25.82
N GLU A 238 -42.21 33.23 24.70
CA GLU A 238 -42.78 34.54 24.39
C GLU A 238 -44.32 34.49 24.40
N ASN A 239 -44.92 33.51 23.72
CA ASN A 239 -46.37 33.30 23.75
C ASN A 239 -46.86 33.02 25.18
N SER A 240 -46.18 32.18 25.95
CA SER A 240 -46.52 31.93 27.35
C SER A 240 -46.40 33.17 28.25
N THR A 241 -45.51 34.12 27.95
CA THR A 241 -45.44 35.41 28.64
C THR A 241 -46.54 36.37 28.18
N LEU A 242 -46.91 36.37 26.89
CA LEU A 242 -48.04 37.14 26.37
C LEU A 242 -49.37 36.62 26.90
N ASP A 243 -49.54 35.30 27.05
CA ASP A 243 -50.69 34.67 27.69
C ASP A 243 -50.80 35.13 29.15
N ALA A 244 -49.69 35.17 29.90
CA ALA A 244 -49.66 35.65 31.29
C ALA A 244 -49.94 37.16 31.40
N GLU A 245 -49.38 37.98 30.51
CA GLU A 245 -49.73 39.40 30.40
C GLU A 245 -51.21 39.61 30.05
N CYS A 246 -51.77 38.75 29.19
CA CYS A 246 -53.19 38.79 28.82
C CYS A 246 -54.06 38.48 30.05
N HIS A 247 -53.73 37.44 30.82
CA HIS A 247 -54.43 37.11 32.07
C HIS A 247 -54.35 38.24 33.12
N GLU A 248 -53.18 38.88 33.30
CA GLU A 248 -53.09 40.04 34.19
C GLU A 248 -53.86 41.25 33.66
N LYS A 249 -53.85 41.53 32.35
CA LYS A 249 -54.66 42.60 31.74
C LYS A 249 -56.16 42.31 31.87
N GLU A 250 -56.60 41.06 31.69
CA GLU A 250 -57.98 40.63 31.88
C GLU A 250 -58.40 40.71 33.35
N LYS A 251 -57.53 40.35 34.29
CA LYS A 251 -57.72 40.58 35.73
C LYS A 251 -57.84 42.07 36.07
N HIS A 252 -57.06 42.96 35.43
CA HIS A 252 -57.22 44.41 35.56
C HIS A 252 -58.55 44.90 34.96
N ILE A 253 -58.97 44.36 33.80
CA ILE A 253 -60.27 44.64 33.19
C ILE A 253 -61.41 44.21 34.13
N ASN A 254 -61.36 43.01 34.69
CA ASN A 254 -62.35 42.52 35.66
C ASN A 254 -62.39 43.37 36.94
N GLN A 255 -61.24 43.83 37.45
CA GLN A 255 -61.19 44.78 38.57
C GLN A 255 -61.80 46.14 38.22
N LEU A 256 -61.57 46.64 37.00
CA LEU A 256 -62.15 47.89 36.53
C LEU A 256 -63.66 47.76 36.29
N GLN A 257 -64.13 46.66 35.69
CA GLN A 257 -65.54 46.32 35.56
C GLN A 257 -66.23 46.21 36.93
N THR A 258 -65.58 45.58 37.92
CA THR A 258 -66.09 45.52 39.29
C THR A 258 -66.21 46.93 39.90
N LYS A 259 -65.20 47.79 39.73
CA LYS A 259 -65.25 49.19 40.18
C LYS A 259 -66.34 50.00 39.46
N VAL A 260 -66.51 49.80 38.15
CA VAL A 260 -67.58 50.42 37.36
C VAL A 260 -68.94 49.97 37.87
N ALA A 261 -69.18 48.68 38.05
CA ALA A 261 -70.44 48.16 38.60
C ALA A 261 -70.75 48.70 40.01
N VAL A 262 -69.74 48.85 40.88
CA VAL A 262 -69.89 49.49 42.19
C VAL A 262 -70.25 50.97 42.05
N LEU A 263 -69.58 51.71 41.17
CA LEU A 263 -69.87 53.14 40.93
C LEU A 263 -71.24 53.35 40.26
N GLU A 264 -71.64 52.49 39.34
CA GLU A 264 -72.99 52.47 38.73
C GLU A 264 -74.07 52.18 39.77
N GLN A 265 -73.79 51.31 40.75
CA GLN A 265 -74.71 51.08 41.86
C GLN A 265 -74.74 52.25 42.84
N GLU A 266 -73.58 52.86 43.18
CA GLU A 266 -73.54 54.10 43.96
C GLU A 266 -74.31 55.24 43.27
N ILE A 267 -74.26 55.33 41.93
CA ILE A 267 -75.03 56.29 41.16
C ILE A 267 -76.51 55.98 41.26
N LYS A 268 -76.95 54.72 41.05
CA LYS A 268 -78.36 54.31 41.24
C LYS A 268 -78.87 54.59 42.66
N ASP A 269 -78.06 54.37 43.68
CA ASP A 269 -78.43 54.60 45.07
C ASP A 269 -78.50 56.11 45.39
N LYS A 270 -77.62 56.92 44.80
CA LYS A 270 -77.70 58.39 44.84
C LYS A 270 -78.90 58.92 44.06
N ASP A 271 -79.23 58.36 42.89
CA ASP A 271 -80.41 58.72 42.10
C ASP A 271 -81.71 58.37 42.84
N GLN A 272 -81.77 57.22 43.53
CA GLN A 272 -82.87 56.88 44.44
C GLN A 272 -82.97 57.82 45.65
N LEU A 273 -81.83 58.32 46.16
CA LEU A 273 -81.80 59.31 47.24
C LEU A 273 -82.23 60.70 46.75
N VAL A 274 -81.88 61.08 45.52
CA VAL A 274 -82.32 62.29 44.84
C VAL A 274 -83.82 62.22 44.54
N LEU A 275 -84.33 61.07 44.10
CA LEU A 275 -85.77 60.83 43.96
C LEU A 275 -86.50 61.00 45.30
N ARG A 276 -86.06 60.31 46.36
CA ARG A 276 -86.68 60.43 47.70
C ARG A 276 -86.57 61.83 48.31
N THR A 277 -85.49 62.56 48.06
CA THR A 277 -85.36 63.96 48.53
C THR A 277 -86.17 64.93 47.67
N LYS A 278 -86.42 64.63 46.39
CA LYS A 278 -87.38 65.35 45.55
C LYS A 278 -88.83 65.10 45.98
N GLU A 279 -89.22 63.85 46.24
CA GLU A 279 -90.54 63.50 46.79
C GLU A 279 -90.80 64.18 48.14
N ALA A 280 -89.76 64.25 49.00
CA ALA A 280 -89.81 65.00 50.25
C ALA A 280 -89.88 66.54 50.04
N PHE A 281 -89.24 67.07 49.00
CA PHE A 281 -89.33 68.48 48.64
C PHE A 281 -90.72 68.86 48.11
N ASP A 282 -91.26 68.05 47.18
CA ASP A 282 -92.56 68.28 46.56
C ASP A 282 -93.69 68.24 47.62
N THR A 283 -93.63 67.30 48.57
CA THR A 283 -94.59 67.25 49.71
C THR A 283 -94.44 68.42 50.69
N ILE A 284 -93.23 68.93 50.94
CA ILE A 284 -93.02 70.17 51.73
C ILE A 284 -93.55 71.41 50.98
N GLN A 285 -93.42 71.44 49.65
CA GLN A 285 -93.98 72.51 48.82
C GLN A 285 -95.51 72.49 48.83
N GLU A 286 -96.13 71.31 48.80
CA GLU A 286 -97.58 71.14 48.88
C GLU A 286 -98.15 71.56 50.26
N GLN A 287 -97.42 71.29 51.35
CA GLN A 287 -97.78 71.82 52.68
C GLN A 287 -97.76 73.35 52.72
N LYS A 288 -96.75 74.00 52.11
CA LYS A 288 -96.69 75.47 52.01
C LYS A 288 -97.81 76.09 51.17
N ALA A 289 -98.24 75.42 50.09
CA ALA A 289 -99.37 75.88 49.29
C ALA A 289 -100.67 75.94 50.12
N ASN A 290 -100.90 74.95 50.98
CA ASN A 290 -102.09 74.85 51.82
C ASN A 290 -102.16 75.92 52.93
N GLU A 291 -101.03 76.40 53.48
CA GLU A 291 -101.04 77.54 54.42
C GLU A 291 -101.49 78.86 53.76
N ILE A 292 -101.06 79.11 52.52
CA ILE A 292 -101.34 80.36 51.80
C ILE A 292 -102.85 80.48 51.50
N ILE A 293 -103.48 79.38 51.09
CA ILE A 293 -104.93 79.31 50.88
C ILE A 293 -105.70 79.63 52.18
N LYS A 294 -105.20 79.15 53.31
CA LYS A 294 -105.81 79.39 54.64
C LYS A 294 -105.75 80.86 55.07
N LYS A 295 -104.69 81.59 54.72
CA LYS A 295 -104.58 83.04 54.95
C LYS A 295 -105.57 83.84 54.08
N LEU A 296 -105.59 83.58 52.77
CA LEU A 296 -106.42 84.34 51.82
C LEU A 296 -107.93 84.23 52.10
N GLN A 297 -108.39 83.14 52.72
CA GLN A 297 -109.79 82.99 53.15
C GLN A 297 -110.17 83.83 54.40
N GLY A 298 -109.19 84.30 55.18
CA GLY A 298 -109.43 85.15 56.36
C GLY A 298 -109.68 86.62 56.00
N ASP A 299 -108.90 87.17 55.08
CA ASP A 299 -108.91 88.60 54.76
C ASP A 299 -110.20 89.04 54.05
N LEU A 300 -110.71 88.21 53.12
CA LEU A 300 -111.99 88.44 52.45
C LEU A 300 -113.16 88.57 53.44
N LYS A 301 -113.17 87.76 54.50
CA LYS A 301 -114.21 87.76 55.54
C LYS A 301 -114.16 89.04 56.38
N THR A 302 -112.95 89.56 56.63
CA THR A 302 -112.71 90.78 57.40
C THR A 302 -113.05 92.05 56.60
N LEU A 303 -112.74 92.09 55.30
CA LEU A 303 -113.03 93.24 54.45
C LEU A 303 -114.54 93.41 54.18
N MET A 304 -115.26 92.30 53.98
CA MET A 304 -116.71 92.31 53.74
C MET A 304 -117.52 92.83 54.95
N GLY A 305 -117.00 92.65 56.18
CA GLY A 305 -117.61 93.23 57.39
C GLY A 305 -117.54 94.76 57.42
N LYS A 306 -116.38 95.35 57.04
CA LYS A 306 -116.18 96.81 57.06
C LYS A 306 -117.03 97.56 56.03
N LEU A 307 -117.32 96.94 54.88
CA LEU A 307 -118.11 97.56 53.82
C LEU A 307 -119.60 97.75 54.20
N LYS A 308 -120.20 96.75 54.87
CA LYS A 308 -121.63 96.79 55.24
C LYS A 308 -121.93 97.88 56.27
N LEU A 309 -121.10 98.00 57.31
CA LEU A 309 -121.30 99.00 58.37
C LEU A 309 -121.16 100.44 57.85
N LYS A 310 -120.27 100.69 56.88
CA LYS A 310 -120.07 102.03 56.30
C LYS A 310 -121.29 102.51 55.48
N ASN A 311 -122.05 101.60 54.87
CA ASN A 311 -123.18 101.96 54.01
C ASN A 311 -124.45 102.35 54.80
N THR A 312 -124.62 101.82 56.02
CA THR A 312 -125.79 102.13 56.87
C THR A 312 -125.71 103.54 57.48
N VAL A 313 -124.50 104.01 57.80
CA VAL A 313 -124.30 105.31 58.48
C VAL A 313 -124.63 106.50 57.56
N THR A 314 -124.24 106.44 56.28
CA THR A 314 -124.50 107.54 55.32
C THR A 314 -126.00 107.82 55.17
N ILE A 315 -126.81 106.77 55.00
CA ILE A 315 -128.26 106.85 54.80
C ILE A 315 -129.00 107.40 56.04
N GLN A 316 -128.40 107.30 57.24
CA GLN A 316 -128.95 107.89 58.46
C GLN A 316 -128.56 109.36 58.67
N GLN A 317 -127.55 109.89 57.97
CA GLN A 317 -127.14 111.30 58.10
C GLN A 317 -127.89 112.22 57.13
N GLU A 318 -128.21 111.77 55.91
CA GLU A 318 -128.96 112.58 54.94
C GLU A 318 -130.42 112.83 55.39
N LYS A 319 -131.07 111.84 56.01
CA LYS A 319 -132.44 111.99 56.51
C LYS A 319 -132.57 112.98 57.69
N LEU A 320 -131.50 113.16 58.47
CA LEU A 320 -131.46 114.02 59.65
C LEU A 320 -131.24 115.51 59.32
N LEU A 321 -130.83 115.83 58.08
CA LEU A 321 -130.75 117.20 57.58
C LEU A 321 -132.11 117.72 57.10
N ALA A 322 -132.93 116.88 56.44
CA ALA A 322 -134.25 117.28 55.94
C ALA A 322 -135.20 117.76 57.05
N GLU A 323 -135.20 117.08 58.20
CA GLU A 323 -136.05 117.44 59.37
C GLU A 323 -135.51 118.63 60.18
N LYS A 324 -134.35 119.19 59.80
CA LYS A 324 -133.74 120.37 60.45
C LYS A 324 -134.10 121.69 59.77
N GLU A 325 -134.27 121.69 58.46
CA GLU A 325 -134.59 122.89 57.66
C GLU A 325 -136.00 123.43 57.98
N GLU A 326 -137.00 122.54 58.06
CA GLU A 326 -138.41 122.90 58.28
C GLU A 326 -138.66 123.55 59.66
N LYS A 327 -137.86 123.21 60.67
CA LYS A 327 -137.97 123.80 62.01
C LYS A 327 -137.34 125.19 62.10
N LEU A 328 -136.34 125.50 61.27
CA LEU A 328 -135.66 126.80 61.30
C LEU A 328 -136.57 127.94 60.82
N GLN A 329 -137.50 127.68 59.89
CA GLN A 329 -138.46 128.68 59.40
C GLN A 329 -139.56 129.06 60.39
N LYS A 330 -139.66 128.42 61.56
CA LYS A 330 -140.77 128.60 62.51
C LYS A 330 -140.39 129.23 63.85
N GLU A 331 -139.10 129.28 64.21
CA GLU A 331 -138.62 129.92 65.45
C GLU A 331 -138.11 131.36 65.24
N GLN A 332 -138.04 131.86 63.98
CA GLN A 332 -137.39 133.14 63.67
C GLN A 332 -138.34 134.34 63.41
N LYS A 333 -139.61 134.27 63.85
CA LYS A 333 -140.60 135.37 63.65
C LYS A 333 -141.33 135.85 64.90
N GLU A 334 -141.32 135.10 66.01
CA GLU A 334 -142.04 135.47 67.25
C GLU A 334 -141.18 135.32 68.53
N LEU A 335 -140.00 135.95 68.54
CA LEU A 335 -139.71 136.92 69.60
C LEU A 335 -138.67 137.97 69.16
N GLN A 336 -139.11 138.78 68.20
CA GLN A 336 -138.80 140.20 68.26
C GLN A 336 -139.46 140.78 69.53
N ASP A 337 -138.85 141.84 70.09
CA ASP A 337 -139.31 142.63 71.25
C ASP A 337 -139.25 142.02 72.67
N VAL A 338 -138.11 142.34 73.31
CA VAL A 338 -137.93 142.71 74.74
C VAL A 338 -137.82 141.58 75.79
N GLY A 339 -136.73 141.48 76.57
CA GLY A 339 -135.46 142.22 76.49
C GLY A 339 -134.62 142.25 77.79
N GLN A 340 -133.57 143.09 77.76
CA GLN A 340 -132.78 143.59 78.90
C GLN A 340 -131.82 142.62 79.66
N SER A 341 -130.77 142.16 78.98
CA SER A 341 -129.35 142.41 79.38
C SER A 341 -128.41 141.86 78.28
N LEU A 342 -127.61 142.69 77.59
CA LEU A 342 -126.28 143.18 78.01
C LEU A 342 -125.31 142.01 78.33
N ARG A 343 -124.12 141.82 77.75
CA ARG A 343 -123.22 142.53 76.78
C ARG A 343 -122.10 141.51 76.41
N ILE A 344 -121.26 141.55 75.35
CA ILE A 344 -121.04 142.42 74.17
C ILE A 344 -120.18 141.64 73.14
N LYS A 345 -120.27 141.98 71.82
CA LYS A 345 -119.30 141.84 70.69
C LYS A 345 -118.44 140.56 70.51
N GLU A 346 -118.41 139.90 69.36
CA GLU A 346 -118.05 140.32 67.96
C GLU A 346 -116.54 140.48 67.68
N GLN A 347 -116.17 140.18 66.42
CA GLN A 347 -115.02 140.66 65.61
C GLN A 347 -113.60 140.04 65.76
N GLU A 348 -113.21 139.32 64.70
CA GLU A 348 -112.09 139.63 63.75
C GLU A 348 -110.58 139.49 64.08
N VAL A 349 -109.90 138.78 63.16
CA VAL A 349 -108.66 139.17 62.40
C VAL A 349 -107.23 139.02 63.00
N ASP A 350 -106.42 138.27 62.24
CA ASP A 350 -104.93 138.26 62.11
C ASP A 350 -104.03 137.92 63.32
N GLY A 351 -102.76 137.53 63.07
CA GLY A 351 -101.68 137.55 64.08
C GLY A 351 -100.79 136.30 64.25
N ARG A 352 -99.56 136.39 63.72
CA ARG A 352 -98.33 135.60 63.99
C ARG A 352 -98.20 134.65 65.23
N LEU A 353 -97.76 133.42 64.95
CA LEU A 353 -96.52 132.75 65.45
C LEU A 353 -96.19 132.68 66.98
N THR A 354 -96.18 131.48 67.60
CA THR A 354 -95.07 130.99 68.47
C THR A 354 -95.13 129.48 68.85
N TYR A 355 -93.99 128.98 69.36
CA TYR A 355 -93.65 127.64 69.93
C TYR A 355 -93.54 127.76 71.50
N PRO A 356 -92.95 126.86 72.34
CA PRO A 356 -92.34 125.51 72.17
C PRO A 356 -92.63 124.44 73.30
N THR A 357 -91.94 123.27 73.23
CA THR A 357 -91.47 122.37 74.35
C THR A 357 -92.51 121.57 75.17
N CYS A 358 -92.24 120.39 75.78
CA CYS A 358 -91.08 119.46 75.91
C CYS A 358 -91.62 118.01 76.24
N GLY A 359 -90.86 116.90 76.42
CA GLY A 359 -89.43 116.58 76.29
C GLY A 359 -88.96 115.42 77.24
N ILE A 360 -87.82 114.76 76.92
CA ILE A 360 -87.02 113.81 77.76
C ILE A 360 -87.60 112.37 77.98
N GLY A 361 -86.76 111.30 77.90
CA GLY A 361 -87.13 109.94 78.42
C GLY A 361 -86.44 108.68 77.85
N TYR A 362 -85.15 108.43 78.18
CA TYR A 362 -84.28 107.26 77.88
C TYR A 362 -84.63 105.93 78.65
N PRO A 363 -83.87 104.78 78.59
CA PRO A 363 -82.68 104.37 77.77
C PRO A 363 -82.66 102.91 77.19
N VAL A 364 -81.48 102.51 76.65
CA VAL A 364 -80.89 101.15 76.40
C VAL A 364 -81.17 100.52 75.00
N SER A 365 -80.31 99.76 74.28
CA SER A 365 -78.84 99.62 74.04
C SER A 365 -78.66 98.63 72.82
N SER A 366 -77.58 98.47 72.02
CA SER A 366 -76.11 98.72 72.07
C SER A 366 -75.26 97.61 72.76
N ALA A 367 -74.07 97.16 72.31
CA ALA A 367 -73.26 97.37 71.08
C ALA A 367 -72.16 96.27 70.88
N PHE A 368 -71.39 96.32 69.76
CA PHE A 368 -70.06 95.68 69.52
C PHE A 368 -69.98 94.11 69.47
N ALA A 369 -68.93 93.41 68.97
CA ALA A 369 -67.90 93.68 67.93
C ALA A 369 -67.09 92.37 67.59
N PHE A 370 -66.15 92.45 66.63
CA PHE A 370 -64.90 91.64 66.50
C PHE A 370 -64.97 90.09 66.44
N GLN A 371 -64.58 89.47 65.31
CA GLN A 371 -63.22 88.88 65.13
C GLN A 371 -62.99 88.25 63.72
N ASN A 372 -61.76 88.43 63.22
CA ASN A 372 -60.79 87.52 62.57
C ASN A 372 -61.28 86.22 61.86
N SER A 373 -60.68 85.74 60.75
CA SER A 373 -59.24 85.85 60.35
C SER A 373 -58.98 85.97 58.83
N PHE A 374 -57.82 86.57 58.51
CA PHE A 374 -57.09 86.58 57.22
C PHE A 374 -56.22 85.27 57.08
N PRO A 375 -55.39 85.04 56.01
CA PRO A 375 -55.70 85.00 54.57
C PRO A 375 -54.86 83.93 53.77
N HIS A 376 -54.74 84.14 52.44
CA HIS A 376 -53.58 84.00 51.52
C HIS A 376 -52.13 83.77 52.07
N PRO A 377 -51.08 83.46 51.24
CA PRO A 377 -50.97 83.63 49.77
C PRO A 377 -50.23 82.52 48.97
N LEU A 378 -50.10 82.74 47.65
CA LEU A 378 -48.98 82.24 46.83
C LEU A 378 -47.70 83.05 47.12
N SER A 379 -46.53 82.41 47.15
CA SER A 379 -45.27 83.09 46.79
C SER A 379 -44.14 82.10 46.48
N ALA A 380 -43.18 82.53 45.67
CA ALA A 380 -41.92 81.84 45.44
C ALA A 380 -40.77 82.86 45.45
N LYS A 381 -39.61 82.49 46.02
CA LYS A 381 -38.27 82.78 45.46
C LYS A 381 -37.11 82.29 46.33
N ASN A 382 -36.12 81.72 45.64
CA ASN A 382 -34.67 81.83 45.82
C ASN A 382 -34.02 81.64 47.20
N THR A 383 -33.03 80.74 47.23
CA THR A 383 -31.69 81.09 47.72
C THR A 383 -30.61 80.39 46.87
N ILE A 384 -30.02 81.17 45.95
CA ILE A 384 -28.62 81.18 45.49
C ILE A 384 -28.00 79.94 44.76
N HIS A 385 -27.62 80.22 43.50
CA HIS A 385 -26.55 79.74 42.59
C HIS A 385 -25.24 79.17 43.21
N PRO A 386 -24.20 78.70 42.44
CA PRO A 386 -23.99 78.67 40.96
C PRO A 386 -23.80 77.24 40.37
N ILE A 387 -24.00 76.98 39.07
CA ILE A 387 -23.13 77.24 37.89
C ILE A 387 -21.70 76.68 38.02
N SER A 388 -21.36 75.63 37.23
CA SER A 388 -20.29 75.66 36.20
C SER A 388 -20.10 74.31 35.48
N GLY A 389 -19.62 74.34 34.22
CA GLY A 389 -18.84 73.24 33.60
C GLY A 389 -17.33 73.51 33.74
N PRO A 390 -16.43 73.03 32.83
CA PRO A 390 -16.64 72.17 31.65
C PRO A 390 -15.60 71.01 31.57
N LYS A 391 -15.25 70.58 30.33
CA LYS A 391 -14.31 69.49 29.95
C LYS A 391 -12.83 69.65 30.37
N VAL A 392 -12.14 68.52 30.60
CA VAL A 392 -10.71 68.19 30.27
C VAL A 392 -10.58 66.64 30.17
N GLN A 393 -9.98 65.94 29.21
CA GLN A 393 -9.46 66.20 27.85
C GLN A 393 -7.92 66.32 27.54
N PHE A 394 -7.04 65.53 28.18
CA PHE A 394 -5.68 65.14 27.65
C PHE A 394 -5.32 63.70 28.13
N ASN A 395 -4.57 62.77 27.48
CA ASN A 395 -3.86 62.62 26.18
C ASN A 395 -2.30 62.53 26.24
N LEU A 396 -1.68 61.76 25.31
CA LEU A 396 -0.25 61.33 25.16
C LEU A 396 0.28 60.36 26.25
N GLN A 397 1.29 59.48 26.07
CA GLN A 397 1.97 58.73 24.98
C GLN A 397 3.44 58.47 25.43
N PHE A 398 4.01 57.29 25.11
CA PHE A 398 5.46 56.93 25.21
C PHE A 398 6.10 56.93 26.63
N THR A 399 7.26 56.31 26.93
CA THR A 399 8.29 55.59 26.12
C THR A 399 8.95 54.42 26.91
N LYS A 400 9.85 53.66 26.27
CA LYS A 400 10.81 52.69 26.90
C LYS A 400 11.84 53.36 27.83
N PRO A 401 12.67 52.56 28.53
CA PRO A 401 14.11 52.60 28.20
C PRO A 401 14.73 51.24 27.83
N ASN A 402 15.99 51.28 27.35
CA ASN A 402 16.85 50.13 26.99
C ASN A 402 17.76 49.74 28.20
N THR A 403 18.74 48.81 28.17
CA THR A 403 19.44 48.04 27.10
C THR A 403 19.72 46.62 27.67
N SER A 404 20.77 45.79 27.47
CA SER A 404 22.03 45.65 26.68
C SER A 404 22.58 44.24 26.96
N VAL A 405 23.39 43.53 26.14
CA VAL A 405 23.89 43.65 24.76
C VAL A 405 24.40 42.23 24.38
N GLY A 406 24.47 41.82 23.10
CA GLY A 406 25.07 40.52 22.76
C GLY A 406 24.87 40.00 21.33
N ASP A 407 25.49 40.67 20.36
CA ASP A 407 25.80 40.18 19.00
C ASP A 407 26.47 38.78 18.98
N ILE A 408 26.49 38.00 17.88
CA ILE A 408 26.47 38.38 16.45
C ILE A 408 25.74 37.35 15.56
N GLN A 409 25.27 37.78 14.38
CA GLN A 409 24.56 36.96 13.37
C GLN A 409 25.55 36.20 12.45
N SER A 410 25.18 35.12 11.75
CA SER A 410 24.58 35.13 10.38
C SER A 410 24.55 33.68 9.85
N GLY A 411 23.77 33.27 8.83
CA GLY A 411 22.78 33.98 8.02
C GLY A 411 22.29 33.14 6.82
N THR A 412 20.97 33.05 6.66
CA THR A 412 20.11 32.99 5.44
C THR A 412 20.77 33.05 4.04
N THR A 413 20.27 32.46 2.94
CA THR A 413 18.87 32.13 2.53
C THR A 413 18.79 31.13 1.32
N ILE A 414 17.66 30.41 1.18
CA ILE A 414 16.80 30.09 -0.02
C ILE A 414 17.39 30.41 -1.44
N SER A 415 17.26 29.62 -2.54
CA SER A 415 16.15 28.75 -3.07
C SER A 415 16.54 27.66 -4.10
N ILE A 416 15.64 26.68 -4.27
CA ILE A 416 15.41 25.66 -5.34
C ILE A 416 15.04 26.33 -6.70
N PRO A 417 15.39 25.84 -7.94
CA PRO A 417 14.92 24.54 -8.50
C PRO A 417 15.78 23.72 -9.52
N CYS A 418 15.63 22.39 -9.42
CA CYS A 418 15.47 21.34 -10.46
C CYS A 418 16.17 21.42 -11.86
N SER A 419 16.99 20.41 -12.21
CA SER A 419 16.76 19.48 -13.36
C SER A 419 17.90 18.47 -13.63
N SER A 420 17.54 17.34 -14.25
CA SER A 420 18.28 16.43 -15.16
C SER A 420 19.61 15.70 -14.81
N ASP A 421 19.58 14.40 -15.11
CA ASP A 421 20.61 13.53 -15.74
C ASP A 421 21.84 12.93 -15.00
N LYS A 422 21.90 11.59 -15.15
CA LYS A 422 23.05 10.69 -15.41
C LYS A 422 23.98 10.13 -14.31
N GLU A 423 24.01 8.79 -14.30
CA GLU A 423 25.18 7.91 -14.28
C GLU A 423 26.19 8.01 -13.11
N ASN A 424 25.92 7.25 -12.03
CA ASN A 424 26.83 6.19 -11.55
C ASN A 424 26.13 5.27 -10.51
N GLY A 425 26.51 3.99 -10.37
CA GLY A 425 27.50 3.28 -11.19
C GLY A 425 28.06 1.98 -10.59
N GLU A 426 27.89 1.70 -9.30
CA GLU A 426 28.53 0.54 -8.64
C GLU A 426 27.56 -0.32 -7.83
N ASN A 427 27.57 -1.62 -8.13
CA ASN A 427 27.00 -2.69 -7.29
C ASN A 427 28.16 -3.56 -6.80
N LEU A 428 28.23 -3.83 -5.50
CA LEU A 428 29.33 -4.57 -4.87
C LEU A 428 29.23 -6.08 -5.14
N GLY A 429 29.59 -6.49 -6.35
CA GLY A 429 29.70 -7.90 -6.74
C GLY A 429 30.98 -8.56 -6.21
N LEU A 430 30.87 -9.81 -5.75
CA LEU A 430 32.01 -10.62 -5.33
C LEU A 430 32.97 -10.87 -6.52
N GLU A 431 34.25 -10.54 -6.33
CA GLU A 431 35.27 -10.65 -7.38
C GLU A 431 35.39 -12.06 -7.99
N SER A 432 35.57 -12.10 -9.32
CA SER A 432 35.75 -13.31 -10.13
C SER A 432 36.92 -14.23 -9.71
N LYS A 433 37.82 -13.77 -8.81
CA LYS A 433 38.88 -14.59 -8.22
C LYS A 433 38.35 -15.83 -7.48
N TYR A 434 37.12 -15.78 -6.97
CA TYR A 434 36.48 -16.91 -6.28
C TYR A 434 35.88 -17.98 -7.19
N LEU A 435 35.78 -17.72 -8.51
CA LEU A 435 35.24 -18.69 -9.49
C LEU A 435 36.32 -19.48 -10.25
N LYS A 436 37.61 -19.23 -9.97
CA LYS A 436 38.70 -19.89 -10.68
C LYS A 436 38.98 -21.27 -10.09
N LYS A 437 38.46 -22.31 -10.75
CA LYS A 437 38.66 -23.73 -10.42
C LYS A 437 40.16 -24.03 -10.26
N ARG A 438 40.58 -24.60 -9.12
CA ARG A 438 41.91 -25.17 -8.92
C ARG A 438 41.84 -26.67 -9.13
N GLU A 439 42.79 -27.21 -9.89
CA GLU A 439 42.70 -28.55 -10.46
C GLU A 439 42.95 -29.64 -9.39
N ASP A 440 43.75 -29.35 -8.37
CA ASP A 440 44.07 -30.24 -7.23
C ASP A 440 43.00 -30.24 -6.10
N SER A 441 41.73 -30.36 -6.46
CA SER A 441 40.62 -30.40 -5.49
C SER A 441 40.24 -31.83 -5.09
N ILE A 442 40.40 -32.18 -3.82
CA ILE A 442 40.18 -33.54 -3.27
C ILE A 442 38.74 -34.04 -3.57
N PRO A 443 38.55 -35.26 -4.11
CA PRO A 443 37.23 -35.79 -4.44
C PRO A 443 36.46 -36.25 -3.19
N LEU A 444 35.52 -35.43 -2.73
CA LEU A 444 34.57 -35.81 -1.68
C LEU A 444 33.55 -36.83 -2.22
N ARG A 445 33.83 -38.13 -2.02
CA ARG A 445 32.83 -39.20 -2.16
C ARG A 445 31.81 -39.14 -1.02
N GLY A 446 30.53 -39.15 -1.37
CA GLY A 446 29.47 -39.69 -0.53
C GLY A 446 28.73 -38.70 0.38
N LEU A 447 27.74 -38.01 -0.18
CA LEU A 447 26.56 -37.56 0.58
C LEU A 447 25.30 -37.89 -0.25
N SER A 448 24.55 -38.90 0.19
CA SER A 448 23.21 -39.21 -0.30
C SER A 448 22.18 -38.81 0.75
N GLN A 449 21.42 -37.75 0.50
CA GLN A 449 20.34 -37.29 1.37
C GLN A 449 18.98 -37.37 0.66
N ASN A 450 18.42 -38.58 0.61
CA ASN A 450 16.99 -38.76 0.37
C ASN A 450 16.25 -38.44 1.68
N LEU A 451 15.82 -37.19 1.89
CA LEU A 451 15.20 -36.79 3.16
C LEU A 451 14.23 -35.59 3.03
N PHE A 452 13.20 -35.74 2.19
CA PHE A 452 11.97 -34.94 2.29
C PHE A 452 10.74 -35.82 2.10
N ASN A 453 10.20 -36.31 3.23
CA ASN A 453 8.79 -36.69 3.29
C ASN A 453 7.92 -35.43 3.23
N ASN A 454 6.75 -35.54 2.62
CA ASN A 454 5.63 -34.64 2.87
C ASN A 454 4.37 -35.51 3.04
N PRO A 455 3.48 -35.24 4.01
CA PRO A 455 2.56 -36.26 4.52
C PRO A 455 1.26 -36.40 3.73
N ASP A 456 0.57 -37.51 3.97
CA ASP A 456 -0.75 -37.84 3.40
C ASP A 456 -1.84 -36.80 3.70
N HIS A 457 -2.79 -36.68 2.77
CA HIS A 457 -4.16 -36.33 3.12
C HIS A 457 -5.15 -37.20 2.32
N GLN A 458 -5.87 -38.06 3.03
CA GLN A 458 -6.86 -38.99 2.48
C GLN A 458 -8.11 -38.28 1.93
N LYS A 459 -8.71 -38.82 0.86
CA LYS A 459 -10.17 -38.97 0.69
C LYS A 459 -10.50 -40.19 -0.19
N ASP A 460 -11.59 -40.89 0.13
CA ASP A 460 -12.06 -42.11 -0.52
C ASP A 460 -12.65 -41.88 -1.93
N GLY A 461 -12.67 -42.93 -2.78
CA GLY A 461 -12.96 -42.78 -4.22
C GLY A 461 -13.58 -43.95 -5.01
N THR A 462 -13.98 -45.07 -4.39
CA THR A 462 -14.78 -46.16 -5.01
C THR A 462 -14.09 -47.04 -6.09
N LEU A 463 -14.61 -48.27 -6.25
CA LEU A 463 -14.12 -49.34 -7.14
C LEU A 463 -14.55 -49.16 -8.62
N GLY A 464 -13.68 -49.56 -9.53
CA GLY A 464 -13.97 -49.81 -10.96
C GLY A 464 -12.93 -50.78 -11.54
N ALA A 465 -13.34 -51.76 -12.36
CA ALA A 465 -12.50 -52.90 -12.74
C ALA A 465 -12.09 -52.90 -14.23
N LEU A 466 -10.90 -53.47 -14.52
CA LEU A 466 -10.47 -54.25 -15.71
C LEU A 466 -8.92 -54.43 -15.61
N GLN A 467 -8.37 -55.66 -15.67
CA GLN A 467 -7.75 -56.30 -16.84
C GLN A 467 -6.59 -55.51 -17.49
N THR A 468 -5.38 -56.05 -17.77
CA THR A 468 -4.78 -57.39 -17.56
C THR A 468 -3.24 -57.28 -17.57
N SER A 469 -2.53 -58.31 -17.06
CA SER A 469 -1.28 -58.92 -17.60
C SER A 469 -0.22 -59.33 -16.55
N SER A 470 0.62 -60.26 -16.98
CA SER A 470 1.60 -61.11 -16.28
C SER A 470 2.66 -60.45 -15.39
N LYS A 471 3.04 -61.17 -14.31
CA LYS A 471 4.25 -60.95 -13.49
C LYS A 471 5.53 -61.53 -14.14
N PRO A 472 6.74 -61.27 -13.62
CA PRO A 472 7.96 -61.18 -14.44
C PRO A 472 8.86 -62.43 -14.46
N VAL A 473 9.87 -62.40 -15.33
CA VAL A 473 11.08 -63.23 -15.25
C VAL A 473 12.26 -62.35 -14.85
N VAL A 474 13.08 -62.83 -13.91
CA VAL A 474 14.29 -62.15 -13.42
C VAL A 474 15.52 -62.81 -14.05
N LEU A 475 16.48 -62.00 -14.51
CA LEU A 475 17.82 -62.43 -14.94
C LEU A 475 18.87 -61.65 -14.12
N PRO A 476 19.82 -62.31 -13.43
CA PRO A 476 20.79 -61.64 -12.57
C PRO A 476 21.98 -61.07 -13.36
N SER A 477 22.59 -60.01 -12.81
CA SER A 477 23.75 -59.33 -13.40
C SER A 477 25.02 -60.20 -13.40
N ALA A 478 25.75 -60.22 -14.51
CA ALA A 478 27.07 -60.82 -14.57
C ALA A 478 28.10 -59.99 -13.77
N SER A 479 28.83 -60.63 -12.86
CA SER A 479 29.92 -59.99 -12.10
C SER A 479 31.26 -60.19 -12.81
N SER A 480 32.10 -59.15 -12.80
CA SER A 480 33.49 -59.21 -13.28
C SER A 480 34.34 -60.10 -12.38
N ALA A 481 35.22 -60.91 -12.96
CA ALA A 481 36.21 -61.71 -12.25
C ALA A 481 37.57 -61.67 -12.98
N TYR A 482 38.59 -61.17 -12.29
CA TYR A 482 40.00 -61.28 -12.67
C TYR A 482 40.60 -62.54 -12.01
N PHE A 483 41.66 -63.10 -12.64
CA PHE A 483 42.51 -64.25 -12.27
C PHE A 483 42.19 -65.62 -12.91
N PRO A 484 43.20 -66.27 -13.54
CA PRO A 484 43.10 -67.64 -14.02
C PRO A 484 43.45 -68.68 -12.93
N GLY A 485 42.61 -69.71 -12.79
CA GLY A 485 42.87 -70.90 -11.97
C GLY A 485 43.28 -72.11 -12.83
N GLN A 486 44.04 -73.04 -12.27
CA GLN A 486 44.59 -74.20 -12.97
C GLN A 486 43.52 -75.29 -13.23
N LEU A 487 43.63 -75.96 -14.38
CA LEU A 487 42.92 -77.22 -14.67
C LEU A 487 43.75 -78.43 -14.22
N PRO A 488 43.16 -79.44 -13.56
CA PRO A 488 43.74 -80.77 -13.42
C PRO A 488 43.41 -81.66 -14.64
N ASN A 489 44.23 -82.69 -14.88
CA ASN A 489 44.05 -83.64 -15.98
C ASN A 489 42.83 -84.56 -15.79
N SER A 490 42.09 -84.81 -16.88
CA SER A 490 41.61 -86.13 -17.33
C SER A 490 41.17 -86.05 -18.79
#